data_AF-A0AAD9J2A6-F1
#
_entry.id   AF-A0AAD9J2A6-F1
#
_cell.length_a   1.000
_cell.length_b   1.000
_cell.length_c   1.000
_cell.angle_alpha   90.00
_cell.angle_beta   90.00
_cell.angle_gamma   90.00
#
_symmetry.space_group_name_H-M   'P 1'
#
loop_
_entity.id
_entity.type
_entity.pdbx_description
1 polymer ?
#
loop_
_entity_poly.entity_id
_entity_poly.type
_entity_poly.pdbx_seq_one_letter_code
_entity_poly.pdbx_strand_id
1 'polypeptide(L)'
;MKLQKLKDGDKIPGDCGHPMDAKPDWMVTEKFQRGREFFFKHTTAVVLAMNCSLAVGLSVSNLLVPLVFTGMSNTPKKSFSRYLHTFVHVALWHYDDVWQADSKAHKSLEIVRSWHHSVAARMNKHSNNAKFHFSQYDMALVQSGFFAAVIMYPKRFGIRCSRKELEDYIFFWRGIGYLLGVSDEYNLCNGTLDEVYSVCKEIERIVLIPSLMEPPADFEMMANAIHGEIWKSWDCRRNSNATIQK
;
A
#
# COMPACT_ATOMS: atom_id res chain seq x y z
N MET A 1 -19.43 -5.16 -0.98
CA MET A 1 -18.38 -5.93 -1.72
C MET A 1 -17.85 -7.09 -0.86
N LYS A 2 -17.39 -8.21 -1.46
CA LYS A 2 -16.76 -9.36 -0.75
C LYS A 2 -15.36 -9.61 -1.31
N LEU A 3 -14.47 -10.28 -0.56
CA LEU A 3 -13.11 -10.61 -1.06
C LEU A 3 -13.14 -11.41 -2.37
N GLN A 4 -14.11 -12.30 -2.53
CA GLN A 4 -14.26 -13.08 -3.77
C GLN A 4 -14.38 -12.18 -5.01
N LYS A 5 -15.10 -11.05 -4.90
CA LYS A 5 -15.24 -10.12 -6.03
C LYS A 5 -13.88 -9.52 -6.45
N LEU A 6 -13.01 -9.23 -5.49
CA LEU A 6 -11.65 -8.76 -5.79
C LEU A 6 -10.83 -9.85 -6.48
N LYS A 7 -10.97 -11.10 -6.04
CA LYS A 7 -10.28 -12.27 -6.64
C LYS A 7 -10.70 -12.53 -8.08
N ASP A 8 -11.91 -12.14 -8.48
CA ASP A 8 -12.33 -12.23 -9.88
C ASP A 8 -11.47 -11.34 -10.81
N GLY A 9 -10.79 -10.33 -10.25
CA GLY A 9 -9.83 -9.46 -10.94
C GLY A 9 -8.41 -10.03 -11.08
N ASP A 10 -8.14 -11.27 -10.65
CA ASP A 10 -6.79 -11.86 -10.62
C ASP A 10 -6.16 -12.07 -12.01
N LYS A 11 -7.00 -12.14 -13.05
CA LYS A 11 -6.56 -12.29 -14.45
C LYS A 11 -6.77 -11.03 -15.29
N ILE A 12 -7.14 -9.93 -14.66
CA ILE A 12 -7.41 -8.66 -15.34
C ILE A 12 -6.23 -7.72 -15.10
N PRO A 13 -5.70 -7.04 -16.13
CA PRO A 13 -4.63 -6.08 -15.96
C PRO A 13 -4.95 -5.02 -14.89
N GLY A 14 -4.02 -4.79 -13.96
CA GLY A 14 -4.22 -3.90 -12.82
C GLY A 14 -4.30 -2.42 -13.18
N ASP A 15 -3.97 -2.06 -14.42
CA ASP A 15 -4.27 -0.76 -15.00
C ASP A 15 -5.36 -0.92 -16.08
N CYS A 16 -6.55 -0.38 -15.82
CA CYS A 16 -7.67 -0.39 -16.75
C CYS A 16 -7.62 0.72 -17.82
N GLY A 17 -6.58 1.54 -17.84
CA GLY A 17 -6.37 2.56 -18.86
C GLY A 17 -7.17 3.85 -18.67
N HIS A 18 -7.75 4.09 -17.49
CA HIS A 18 -8.46 5.35 -17.22
C HIS A 18 -7.56 6.58 -17.47
N PRO A 19 -8.08 7.63 -18.14
CA PRO A 19 -7.35 8.87 -18.32
C PRO A 19 -7.04 9.54 -16.98
N MET A 20 -5.83 10.09 -16.83
CA MET A 20 -5.37 10.73 -15.60
C MET A 20 -6.05 12.09 -15.36
N ASP A 21 -6.46 12.77 -16.44
CA ASP A 21 -7.09 14.09 -16.43
C ASP A 21 -8.62 14.04 -16.25
N ALA A 22 -9.24 12.85 -16.26
CA ALA A 22 -10.67 12.70 -16.06
C ALA A 22 -11.02 12.35 -14.61
N LYS A 23 -11.70 13.29 -13.93
CA LYS A 23 -12.38 13.01 -12.66
C LYS A 23 -13.57 12.07 -12.92
N PRO A 24 -13.75 11.00 -12.13
CA PRO A 24 -14.91 10.13 -12.27
C PRO A 24 -16.20 10.80 -11.76
N ASP A 25 -17.35 10.42 -12.31
CA ASP A 25 -18.66 11.03 -12.00
C ASP A 25 -19.05 10.95 -10.51
N TRP A 26 -18.57 9.93 -9.81
CA TRP A 26 -18.80 9.74 -8.38
C TRP A 26 -17.89 10.62 -7.49
N MET A 27 -16.97 11.38 -8.06
CA MET A 27 -16.01 12.21 -7.32
C MET A 27 -16.71 13.39 -6.65
N VAL A 28 -16.72 13.40 -5.31
CA VAL A 28 -17.17 14.53 -4.50
C VAL A 28 -15.94 15.22 -3.92
N THR A 29 -15.59 16.38 -4.47
CA THR A 29 -14.30 17.06 -4.20
C THR A 29 -14.13 17.39 -2.72
N GLU A 30 -15.17 17.89 -2.05
CA GLU A 30 -15.14 18.21 -0.62
C GLU A 30 -14.96 16.95 0.24
N LYS A 31 -15.52 15.82 -0.19
CA LYS A 31 -15.35 14.53 0.50
C LYS A 31 -13.92 14.03 0.38
N PHE A 32 -13.35 14.11 -0.82
CA PHE A 32 -11.96 13.77 -1.09
C PHE A 32 -11.00 14.62 -0.26
N GLN A 33 -11.26 15.94 -0.18
CA GLN A 33 -10.45 16.87 0.60
C GLN A 33 -10.45 16.56 2.10
N ARG A 34 -11.61 16.27 2.69
CA ARG A 34 -11.67 15.85 4.11
C ARG A 34 -10.95 14.52 4.35
N GLY A 35 -10.95 13.62 3.37
CA GLY A 35 -10.15 12.39 3.42
C GLY A 35 -8.64 12.67 3.47
N ARG A 36 -8.17 13.70 2.76
CA ARG A 36 -6.79 14.18 2.88
C ARG A 36 -6.53 14.76 4.27
N GLU A 37 -7.40 15.64 4.76
CA GLU A 37 -7.34 16.27 6.10
C GLU A 37 -7.18 15.26 7.24
N PHE A 38 -7.81 14.08 7.12
CA PHE A 38 -7.62 12.98 8.06
C PHE A 38 -6.15 12.58 8.20
N PHE A 39 -5.43 12.45 7.09
CA PHE A 39 -4.00 12.13 7.12
C PHE A 39 -3.21 13.23 7.82
N PHE A 40 -3.45 14.51 7.48
CA PHE A 40 -2.77 15.62 8.13
C PHE A 40 -2.94 15.57 9.67
N LYS A 41 -4.17 15.38 10.14
CA LYS A 41 -4.50 15.29 11.56
C LYS A 41 -3.86 14.11 12.28
N HIS A 42 -3.60 13.01 11.57
CA HIS A 42 -3.15 11.74 12.15
C HIS A 42 -1.83 11.22 11.55
N THR A 43 -1.03 12.09 10.94
CA THR A 43 0.13 11.73 10.08
C THR A 43 1.00 10.66 10.71
N THR A 44 1.52 10.89 11.93
CA THR A 44 2.40 9.95 12.62
C THR A 44 1.76 8.58 12.84
N ALA A 45 0.50 8.56 13.26
CA ALA A 45 -0.24 7.33 13.54
C ALA A 45 -0.57 6.55 12.25
N VAL A 46 -0.95 7.26 11.19
CA VAL A 46 -1.22 6.66 9.87
C VAL A 46 0.06 6.08 9.27
N VAL A 47 1.18 6.83 9.33
CA VAL A 47 2.48 6.36 8.85
C VAL A 47 2.94 5.14 9.65
N LEU A 48 2.77 5.12 10.97
CA LEU A 48 3.06 3.94 11.78
C LEU A 48 2.21 2.73 11.34
N ALA A 49 0.91 2.93 11.11
CA ALA A 49 0.02 1.88 10.63
C ALA A 49 0.42 1.34 9.24
N MET A 50 0.83 2.21 8.32
CA MET A 50 1.36 1.84 7.00
C MET A 50 2.67 1.05 7.12
N ASN A 51 3.58 1.45 8.01
CA ASN A 51 4.83 0.72 8.26
C ASN A 51 4.57 -0.68 8.82
N CYS A 52 3.69 -0.82 9.81
CA CYS A 52 3.27 -2.12 10.31
C CYS A 52 2.63 -2.98 9.20
N SER A 53 1.79 -2.37 8.36
CA SER A 53 1.13 -3.04 7.24
C SER A 53 2.13 -3.52 6.18
N LEU A 54 3.17 -2.73 5.89
CA LEU A 54 4.26 -3.13 5.01
C LEU A 54 5.02 -4.33 5.60
N ALA A 55 5.40 -4.26 6.89
CA ALA A 55 6.17 -5.32 7.55
C ALA A 55 5.44 -6.67 7.50
N VAL A 56 4.14 -6.70 7.84
CA VAL A 56 3.33 -7.92 7.75
C VAL A 56 3.00 -8.28 6.30
N GLY A 57 2.79 -7.29 5.44
CA GLY A 57 2.44 -7.46 4.02
C GLY A 57 3.55 -8.10 3.20
N LEU A 58 4.81 -8.02 3.62
CA LEU A 58 5.91 -8.75 2.98
C LEU A 58 5.71 -10.28 3.01
N SER A 59 4.85 -10.81 3.91
CA SER A 59 4.50 -12.23 3.88
C SER A 59 3.57 -12.58 2.70
N VAL A 60 2.89 -11.60 2.10
CA VAL A 60 1.93 -11.80 1.02
C VAL A 60 2.64 -11.75 -0.33
N SER A 61 2.55 -12.84 -1.09
CA SER A 61 3.26 -13.00 -2.38
C SER A 61 2.93 -11.92 -3.41
N ASN A 62 1.68 -11.42 -3.43
CA ASN A 62 1.23 -10.38 -4.35
C ASN A 62 2.01 -9.07 -4.15
N LEU A 63 2.40 -8.75 -2.91
CA LEU A 63 3.31 -7.64 -2.63
C LEU A 63 4.78 -8.06 -2.83
N LEU A 64 5.20 -9.16 -2.19
CA LEU A 64 6.61 -9.54 -2.07
C LEU A 64 7.28 -9.80 -3.43
N VAL A 65 6.64 -10.58 -4.31
CA VAL A 65 7.26 -11.06 -5.56
C VAL A 65 7.69 -9.88 -6.46
N PRO A 66 6.87 -8.85 -6.70
CA PRO A 66 7.34 -7.63 -7.36
C PRO A 66 8.54 -6.95 -6.68
N LEU A 67 8.59 -6.88 -5.34
CA LEU A 67 9.71 -6.22 -4.65
C LEU A 67 11.02 -6.99 -4.80
N VAL A 68 10.95 -8.33 -4.77
CA VAL A 68 12.09 -9.21 -5.01
C VAL A 68 12.54 -9.06 -6.46
N PHE A 69 11.60 -9.11 -7.41
CA PHE A 69 11.88 -8.98 -8.84
C PHE A 69 12.61 -7.68 -9.20
N THR A 70 12.25 -6.54 -8.58
CA THR A 70 12.96 -5.28 -8.87
C THR A 70 14.34 -5.22 -8.24
N GLY A 71 14.62 -5.97 -7.17
CA GLY A 71 15.91 -5.95 -6.47
C GLY A 71 16.23 -4.60 -5.81
N MET A 72 15.21 -3.75 -5.60
CA MET A 72 15.36 -2.38 -5.08
C MET A 72 15.13 -2.28 -3.57
N SER A 73 15.01 -3.40 -2.86
CA SER A 73 14.80 -3.43 -1.39
C SER A 73 15.51 -4.58 -0.69
N ASN A 74 16.42 -5.29 -1.37
CA ASN A 74 17.08 -6.48 -0.82
C ASN A 74 18.26 -6.16 0.13
N THR A 75 18.56 -4.88 0.37
CA THR A 75 19.57 -4.45 1.35
C THR A 75 19.04 -3.29 2.19
N PRO A 76 19.55 -3.07 3.42
CA PRO A 76 19.05 -1.99 4.28
C PRO A 76 19.08 -0.60 3.63
N LYS A 77 20.19 -0.23 2.97
CA LYS A 77 20.32 1.05 2.26
C LYS A 77 19.29 1.20 1.13
N LYS A 78 19.11 0.17 0.29
CA LYS A 78 18.15 0.20 -0.81
C LYS A 78 16.71 0.26 -0.30
N SER A 79 16.42 -0.57 0.71
CA SER A 79 15.15 -0.61 1.42
C SER A 79 14.79 0.75 2.00
N PHE A 80 15.68 1.37 2.80
CA PHE A 80 15.49 2.70 3.36
C PHE A 80 15.18 3.75 2.29
N SER A 81 16.00 3.80 1.23
CA SER A 81 15.79 4.73 0.11
C SER A 81 14.42 4.52 -0.53
N ARG A 82 14.06 3.28 -0.88
CA ARG A 82 12.77 2.99 -1.51
C ARG A 82 11.59 3.39 -0.63
N TYR A 83 11.57 3.00 0.64
CA TYR A 83 10.43 3.27 1.51
C TYR A 83 10.33 4.75 1.89
N LEU A 84 11.47 5.47 1.94
CA LEU A 84 11.45 6.93 2.02
C LEU A 84 10.82 7.56 0.76
N HIS A 85 11.19 7.10 -0.45
CA HIS A 85 10.56 7.56 -1.68
C HIS A 85 9.06 7.24 -1.71
N THR A 86 8.65 6.02 -1.33
CA THR A 86 7.22 5.66 -1.21
C THR A 86 6.50 6.58 -0.25
N PHE A 87 7.08 6.86 0.93
CA PHE A 87 6.51 7.81 1.88
C PHE A 87 6.35 9.20 1.27
N VAL A 88 7.35 9.72 0.54
CA VAL A 88 7.26 11.02 -0.14
C VAL A 88 6.13 11.03 -1.17
N HIS A 89 5.99 9.99 -1.99
CA HIS A 89 4.89 9.89 -2.95
C HIS A 89 3.52 9.90 -2.26
N VAL A 90 3.35 9.03 -1.25
CA VAL A 90 2.10 8.94 -0.49
C VAL A 90 1.79 10.25 0.21
N ALA A 91 2.78 10.89 0.85
CA ALA A 91 2.61 12.19 1.46
C ALA A 91 2.16 13.22 0.41
N LEU A 92 2.84 13.33 -0.74
CA LEU A 92 2.45 14.26 -1.80
C LEU A 92 0.97 14.11 -2.20
N TRP A 93 0.46 12.87 -2.33
CA TRP A 93 -0.95 12.64 -2.66
C TRP A 93 -1.94 13.19 -1.61
N HIS A 94 -1.51 13.31 -0.35
CA HIS A 94 -2.30 13.93 0.71
C HIS A 94 -2.04 15.44 0.79
N TYR A 95 -0.83 15.92 0.52
CA TYR A 95 -0.43 17.32 0.73
C TYR A 95 -0.72 18.26 -0.47
N ASP A 96 -0.89 17.73 -1.68
CA ASP A 96 -1.14 18.51 -2.90
C ASP A 96 -2.33 17.92 -3.71
N ASP A 97 -2.87 18.67 -4.69
CA ASP A 97 -4.09 18.27 -5.42
C ASP A 97 -3.79 17.27 -6.55
N VAL A 98 -4.15 16.00 -6.34
CA VAL A 98 -3.97 14.91 -7.31
C VAL A 98 -4.74 15.09 -8.62
N TRP A 99 -5.73 15.98 -8.66
CA TRP A 99 -6.57 16.20 -9.85
C TRP A 99 -6.15 17.41 -10.69
N GLN A 100 -5.14 18.16 -10.26
CA GLN A 100 -4.58 19.27 -11.04
C GLN A 100 -3.33 18.80 -11.77
N ALA A 101 -3.35 18.81 -13.10
CA ALA A 101 -2.31 18.22 -13.94
C ALA A 101 -0.91 18.79 -13.68
N ASP A 102 -0.81 20.06 -13.29
CA ASP A 102 0.46 20.75 -13.02
C ASP A 102 1.00 20.51 -11.61
N SER A 103 0.20 19.94 -10.70
CA SER A 103 0.57 19.70 -9.31
C SER A 103 1.66 18.64 -9.15
N LYS A 104 2.36 18.68 -8.02
CA LYS A 104 3.37 17.67 -7.68
C LYS A 104 2.72 16.33 -7.35
N ALA A 105 1.52 16.34 -6.77
CA ALA A 105 0.76 15.14 -6.46
C ALA A 105 0.32 14.39 -7.72
N HIS A 106 -0.15 15.11 -8.75
CA HIS A 106 -0.58 14.50 -10.01
C HIS A 106 0.59 13.85 -10.74
N LYS A 107 1.68 14.60 -10.95
CA LYS A 107 2.92 14.08 -11.55
C LYS A 107 3.48 12.89 -10.78
N SER A 108 3.39 12.92 -9.45
CA SER A 108 3.75 11.80 -8.58
C SER A 108 2.93 10.54 -8.89
N LEU A 109 1.61 10.65 -9.10
CA LEU A 109 0.77 9.52 -9.50
C LEU A 109 1.09 9.01 -10.90
N GLU A 110 1.32 9.89 -11.87
CA GLU A 110 1.71 9.49 -13.23
C GLU A 110 3.02 8.66 -13.22
N ILE A 111 4.01 9.12 -12.45
CA ILE A 111 5.29 8.42 -12.27
C ILE A 111 5.06 7.03 -11.67
N VAL A 112 4.30 6.94 -10.57
CA VAL A 112 4.07 5.67 -9.88
C VAL A 112 3.26 4.70 -10.75
N ARG A 113 2.22 5.17 -11.45
CA ARG A 113 1.44 4.37 -12.40
C ARG A 113 2.32 3.85 -13.55
N SER A 114 3.18 4.72 -14.11
CA SER A 114 4.17 4.35 -15.14
C SER A 114 5.15 3.27 -14.65
N TRP A 115 5.63 3.38 -13.41
CA TRP A 115 6.49 2.34 -12.81
C TRP A 115 5.76 1.01 -12.65
N HIS A 116 4.51 1.02 -12.16
CA HIS A 116 3.70 -0.20 -12.06
C HIS A 116 3.50 -0.82 -13.44
N HIS A 117 3.11 -0.04 -14.45
CA HIS A 117 2.96 -0.51 -15.83
C HIS A 117 4.25 -1.13 -16.38
N SER A 118 5.39 -0.45 -16.20
CA SER A 118 6.69 -0.91 -16.68
C SER A 118 7.14 -2.21 -16.02
N VAL A 119 6.94 -2.36 -14.70
CA VAL A 119 7.27 -3.59 -13.98
C VAL A 119 6.32 -4.71 -14.37
N ALA A 120 5.01 -4.44 -14.46
CA ALA A 120 4.01 -5.40 -14.91
C ALA A 120 4.33 -5.95 -16.31
N ALA A 121 4.67 -5.09 -17.27
CA ALA A 121 5.06 -5.51 -18.61
C ALA A 121 6.29 -6.43 -18.61
N ARG A 122 7.30 -6.13 -17.77
CA ARG A 122 8.50 -6.97 -17.63
C ARG A 122 8.21 -8.32 -17.00
N MET A 123 7.41 -8.35 -15.94
CA MET A 123 7.07 -9.59 -15.22
C MET A 123 6.14 -10.50 -16.05
N ASN A 124 5.29 -9.92 -16.89
CA ASN A 124 4.33 -10.69 -17.68
C ASN A 124 4.82 -11.04 -19.10
N LYS A 125 6.01 -10.59 -19.53
CA LYS A 125 6.55 -10.80 -20.90
C LYS A 125 6.56 -12.27 -21.36
N HIS A 126 6.75 -13.21 -20.43
CA HIS A 126 6.76 -14.65 -20.68
C HIS A 126 5.72 -15.41 -19.85
N SER A 127 4.73 -14.70 -19.29
CA SER A 127 3.67 -15.34 -18.51
C SER A 127 2.74 -16.12 -19.45
N ASN A 128 2.40 -17.34 -19.07
CA ASN A 128 1.44 -18.20 -19.78
C ASN A 128 -0.01 -17.97 -19.32
N ASN A 129 -0.32 -16.79 -18.78
CA ASN A 129 -1.63 -16.40 -18.23
C ASN A 129 -2.15 -17.28 -17.06
N ALA A 130 -1.30 -18.15 -16.49
CA ALA A 130 -1.66 -18.91 -15.28
C ALA A 130 -1.59 -18.03 -14.01
N LYS A 131 -0.74 -17.00 -14.02
CA LYS A 131 -0.62 -15.98 -12.98
C LYS A 131 -0.29 -14.64 -13.63
N PHE A 132 -1.14 -13.65 -13.42
CA PHE A 132 -0.95 -12.30 -13.94
C PHE A 132 -0.41 -11.40 -12.83
N HIS A 133 0.79 -10.82 -13.02
CA HIS A 133 1.37 -9.90 -12.04
C HIS A 133 0.82 -8.50 -12.23
N PHE A 134 0.59 -7.78 -11.12
CA PHE A 134 -0.11 -6.50 -11.11
C PHE A 134 -1.51 -6.65 -11.71
N SER A 135 -2.24 -7.69 -11.32
CA SER A 135 -3.66 -7.82 -11.63
C SER A 135 -4.50 -6.78 -10.88
N GLN A 136 -5.77 -6.61 -11.24
CA GLN A 136 -6.70 -5.78 -10.45
C GLN A 136 -6.78 -6.27 -9.00
N TYR A 137 -6.72 -7.59 -8.79
CA TYR A 137 -6.66 -8.18 -7.45
C TYR A 137 -5.37 -7.79 -6.71
N ASP A 138 -4.20 -7.90 -7.35
CA ASP A 138 -2.91 -7.51 -6.77
C ASP A 138 -2.94 -6.04 -6.32
N MET A 139 -3.41 -5.16 -7.21
CA MET A 139 -3.49 -3.73 -6.96
C MET A 139 -4.42 -3.41 -5.79
N ALA A 140 -5.62 -4.01 -5.74
CA ALA A 140 -6.57 -3.83 -4.65
C ALA A 140 -6.04 -4.37 -3.31
N LEU A 141 -5.35 -5.50 -3.34
CA LEU A 141 -4.75 -6.11 -2.15
C LEU A 141 -3.63 -5.23 -1.59
N VAL A 142 -2.76 -4.69 -2.44
CA VAL A 142 -1.71 -3.75 -2.04
C VAL A 142 -2.29 -2.40 -1.58
N GLN A 143 -3.35 -1.91 -2.22
CA GLN A 143 -4.08 -0.69 -1.80
C GLN A 143 -4.53 -0.81 -0.34
N SER A 144 -4.98 -2.00 0.10
CA SER A 144 -5.39 -2.24 1.49
C SER A 144 -4.28 -1.97 2.50
N GLY A 145 -3.00 -2.17 2.14
CA GLY A 145 -1.84 -1.91 3.00
C GLY A 145 -1.68 -0.46 3.42
N PHE A 146 -2.36 0.48 2.75
CA PHE A 146 -2.28 1.91 3.06
C PHE A 146 -3.37 2.42 4.01
N PHE A 147 -4.51 1.73 4.11
CA PHE A 147 -5.65 2.22 4.89
C PHE A 147 -6.31 1.17 5.79
N ALA A 148 -6.18 -0.12 5.49
CA ALA A 148 -6.94 -1.17 6.17
C ALA A 148 -6.66 -1.18 7.68
N ALA A 149 -5.39 -1.11 8.10
CA ALA A 149 -5.02 -1.07 9.51
C ALA A 149 -5.59 0.16 10.25
N VAL A 150 -5.65 1.31 9.56
CA VAL A 150 -6.21 2.56 10.10
C VAL A 150 -7.71 2.43 10.36
N ILE A 151 -8.46 1.87 9.42
CA ILE A 151 -9.92 1.73 9.58
C ILE A 151 -10.30 0.56 10.51
N MET A 152 -9.49 -0.51 10.54
CA MET A 152 -9.77 -1.67 11.37
C MET A 152 -9.42 -1.44 12.84
N TYR A 153 -8.32 -0.71 13.09
CA TYR A 153 -7.73 -0.59 14.42
C TYR A 153 -7.31 0.84 14.78
N PRO A 154 -8.12 1.89 14.54
CA PRO A 154 -7.70 3.28 14.72
C PRO A 154 -7.18 3.56 16.14
N LYS A 155 -7.89 3.05 17.16
CA LYS A 155 -7.50 3.20 18.57
C LYS A 155 -6.17 2.54 18.92
N ARG A 156 -5.77 1.45 18.23
CA ARG A 156 -4.49 0.76 18.46
C ARG A 156 -3.30 1.61 17.99
N PHE A 157 -3.52 2.50 17.03
CA PHE A 157 -2.53 3.48 16.56
C PHE A 157 -2.68 4.85 17.22
N GLY A 158 -3.52 4.98 18.25
CA GLY A 158 -3.76 6.26 18.94
C GLY A 158 -4.64 7.24 18.16
N ILE A 159 -5.33 6.79 17.12
CA ILE A 159 -6.23 7.63 16.31
C ILE A 159 -7.58 7.73 17.01
N ARG A 160 -8.00 8.97 17.27
CA ARG A 160 -9.35 9.33 17.71
C ARG A 160 -10.06 10.04 16.57
N CYS A 161 -11.04 9.37 15.98
CA CYS A 161 -11.80 9.86 14.85
C CYS A 161 -13.26 9.42 14.93
N SER A 162 -14.11 10.15 14.23
CA SER A 162 -15.50 9.79 13.95
C SER A 162 -15.58 8.75 12.84
N ARG A 163 -16.76 8.12 12.72
CA ARG A 163 -17.07 7.24 11.59
C ARG A 163 -16.97 7.97 10.24
N LYS A 164 -17.49 9.19 10.19
CA LYS A 164 -17.48 10.03 9.00
C LYS A 164 -16.06 10.35 8.51
N GLU A 165 -15.13 10.59 9.44
CA GLU A 165 -13.71 10.78 9.11
C GLU A 165 -13.09 9.54 8.44
N LEU A 166 -13.46 8.33 8.88
CA LEU A 166 -13.01 7.09 8.22
C LEU A 166 -13.67 6.91 6.84
N GLU A 167 -14.94 7.27 6.69
CA GLU A 167 -15.64 7.26 5.39
C GLU A 167 -15.04 8.25 4.39
N ASP A 168 -14.62 9.42 4.86
CA ASP A 168 -13.90 10.40 4.04
C ASP A 168 -12.48 9.87 3.69
N TYR A 169 -11.79 9.22 4.64
CA TYR A 169 -10.46 8.63 4.41
C TYR A 169 -10.45 7.48 3.40
N ILE A 170 -11.42 6.54 3.46
CA ILE A 170 -11.55 5.50 2.42
C ILE A 170 -11.91 6.11 1.06
N PHE A 171 -12.70 7.19 1.04
CA PHE A 171 -13.07 7.86 -0.20
C PHE A 171 -11.87 8.51 -0.89
N PHE A 172 -10.94 9.07 -0.11
CA PHE A 172 -9.64 9.48 -0.63
C PHE A 172 -8.90 8.30 -1.28
N TRP A 173 -8.76 7.16 -0.59
CA TRP A 173 -8.10 5.99 -1.14
C TRP A 173 -8.80 5.39 -2.36
N ARG A 174 -10.12 5.55 -2.49
CA ARG A 174 -10.86 5.23 -3.72
C ARG A 174 -10.37 6.06 -4.90
N GLY A 175 -10.23 7.37 -4.75
CA GLY A 175 -9.69 8.24 -5.80
C GLY A 175 -8.24 7.93 -6.15
N ILE A 176 -7.39 7.63 -5.16
CA ILE A 176 -6.01 7.18 -5.42
C ILE A 176 -5.98 5.87 -6.20
N GLY A 177 -6.81 4.89 -5.83
CA GLY A 177 -6.92 3.63 -6.56
C GLY A 177 -7.33 3.84 -8.03
N TYR A 178 -8.34 4.70 -8.26
CA TYR A 178 -8.78 5.08 -9.61
C TYR A 178 -7.64 5.68 -10.43
N LEU A 179 -6.92 6.66 -9.88
CA LEU A 179 -5.80 7.32 -10.56
C LEU A 179 -4.61 6.38 -10.82
N LEU A 180 -4.44 5.34 -10.00
CA LEU A 180 -3.43 4.29 -10.22
C LEU A 180 -3.88 3.19 -11.21
N GLY A 181 -5.08 3.30 -11.79
CA GLY A 181 -5.59 2.37 -12.81
C GLY A 181 -6.47 1.23 -12.25
N VAL A 182 -6.80 1.24 -10.96
CA VAL A 182 -7.75 0.26 -10.38
C VAL A 182 -9.16 0.64 -10.82
N SER A 183 -9.81 -0.25 -11.55
CA SER A 183 -11.20 -0.05 -12.00
C SER A 183 -12.16 0.01 -10.81
N ASP A 184 -13.29 0.68 -10.97
CA ASP A 184 -14.28 0.81 -9.89
C ASP A 184 -14.81 -0.55 -9.42
N GLU A 185 -14.90 -1.54 -10.31
CA GLU A 185 -15.37 -2.90 -9.98
C GLU A 185 -14.47 -3.62 -8.96
N TYR A 186 -13.16 -3.36 -9.01
CA TYR A 186 -12.15 -4.01 -8.16
C TYR A 186 -11.50 -3.06 -7.15
N ASN A 187 -11.87 -1.77 -7.14
CA ASN A 187 -11.34 -0.81 -6.18
C ASN A 187 -11.89 -1.11 -4.79
N LEU A 188 -11.02 -1.52 -3.86
CA LEU A 188 -11.42 -1.97 -2.53
C LEU A 188 -12.21 -0.88 -1.77
N CYS A 189 -11.95 0.38 -2.07
CA CYS A 189 -12.60 1.52 -1.44
C CYS A 189 -13.91 1.98 -2.13
N ASN A 190 -14.41 1.25 -3.13
CA ASN A 190 -15.68 1.54 -3.82
C ASN A 190 -16.92 1.04 -3.04
N GLY A 191 -16.99 1.30 -1.74
CA GLY A 191 -18.10 0.83 -0.90
C GLY A 191 -18.31 1.68 0.34
N THR A 192 -19.30 1.29 1.15
CA THR A 192 -19.51 1.86 2.48
C THR A 192 -18.39 1.44 3.44
N LEU A 193 -18.19 2.17 4.54
CA LEU A 193 -17.17 1.82 5.53
C LEU A 193 -17.33 0.39 6.06
N ASP A 194 -18.57 -0.08 6.30
CA ASP A 194 -18.80 -1.43 6.82
C ASP A 194 -18.44 -2.52 5.81
N GLU A 195 -18.74 -2.30 4.52
CA GLU A 195 -18.34 -3.23 3.46
C GLU A 195 -16.84 -3.28 3.29
N VAL A 196 -16.18 -2.11 3.24
CA VAL A 196 -14.73 -2.00 3.14
C VAL A 196 -14.05 -2.67 4.34
N TYR A 197 -14.55 -2.39 5.56
CA TYR A 197 -14.07 -3.02 6.79
C TYR A 197 -14.22 -4.54 6.74
N SER A 198 -15.38 -5.05 6.31
CA SER A 198 -15.63 -6.49 6.18
C SER A 198 -14.63 -7.15 5.24
N VAL A 199 -14.39 -6.56 4.07
CA VAL A 199 -13.40 -7.07 3.10
C VAL A 199 -11.98 -7.01 3.66
N CYS A 200 -11.59 -5.94 4.35
CA CYS A 200 -10.28 -5.86 5.00
C CYS A 200 -10.10 -6.97 6.06
N LYS A 201 -11.15 -7.30 6.82
CA LYS A 201 -11.12 -8.43 7.78
C LYS A 201 -11.05 -9.79 7.09
N GLU A 202 -11.70 -9.95 5.93
CA GLU A 202 -11.54 -11.14 5.09
C GLU A 202 -10.10 -11.27 4.58
N ILE A 203 -9.51 -10.18 4.07
CA ILE A 203 -8.09 -10.15 3.64
C ILE A 203 -7.18 -10.53 4.79
N GLU A 204 -7.37 -9.94 5.98
CA GLU A 204 -6.58 -10.27 7.16
C GLU A 204 -6.65 -11.77 7.49
N ARG A 205 -7.86 -12.34 7.54
CA ARG A 205 -8.10 -13.73 7.94
C ARG A 205 -7.70 -14.76 6.90
N ILE A 206 -7.95 -14.49 5.63
CA ILE A 206 -7.86 -15.48 4.54
C ILE A 206 -6.56 -15.35 3.77
N VAL A 207 -5.94 -14.16 3.75
CA VAL A 207 -4.71 -13.90 3.00
C VAL A 207 -3.56 -13.66 3.96
N LEU A 208 -3.64 -12.61 4.77
CA LEU A 208 -2.49 -12.14 5.57
C LEU A 208 -2.08 -13.13 6.66
N ILE A 209 -3.02 -13.59 7.51
CA ILE A 209 -2.70 -14.50 8.62
C ILE A 209 -2.10 -15.82 8.10
N PRO A 210 -2.69 -16.52 7.11
CA PRO A 210 -2.07 -17.71 6.54
C PRO A 210 -0.68 -17.43 5.96
N SER A 211 -0.50 -16.32 5.24
CA SER A 211 0.82 -15.92 4.73
C SER A 211 1.85 -15.64 5.82
N LEU A 212 1.45 -15.13 6.99
CA LEU A 212 2.36 -14.95 8.12
C LEU A 212 2.74 -16.26 8.81
N MET A 213 1.84 -17.24 8.81
CA MET A 213 2.11 -18.57 9.38
C MET A 213 3.05 -19.37 8.49
N GLU A 214 2.94 -19.21 7.17
CA GLU A 214 3.78 -19.87 6.16
C GLU A 214 4.31 -18.85 5.14
N PRO A 215 5.29 -18.01 5.53
CA PRO A 215 5.77 -16.95 4.67
C PRO A 215 6.62 -17.49 3.50
N PRO A 216 6.63 -16.79 2.34
CA PRO A 216 7.51 -17.14 1.22
C PRO A 216 9.00 -17.04 1.63
N ALA A 217 9.87 -17.81 0.97
CA ALA A 217 11.29 -17.92 1.32
C ALA A 217 12.04 -16.57 1.40
N ASP A 218 11.69 -15.60 0.54
CA ASP A 218 12.32 -14.28 0.53
C ASP A 218 11.83 -13.33 1.64
N PHE A 219 10.80 -13.71 2.40
CA PHE A 219 10.19 -12.86 3.43
C PHE A 219 11.20 -12.37 4.45
N GLU A 220 11.97 -13.27 5.07
CA GLU A 220 12.89 -12.92 6.15
C GLU A 220 13.96 -11.95 5.67
N MET A 221 14.56 -12.20 4.50
CA MET A 221 15.55 -11.32 3.90
C MET A 221 14.99 -9.91 3.69
N MET A 222 13.80 -9.82 3.09
CA MET A 222 13.17 -8.54 2.76
C MET A 222 12.69 -7.79 4.02
N ALA A 223 12.14 -8.51 5.00
CA ALA A 223 11.72 -7.94 6.28
C ALA A 223 12.91 -7.45 7.12
N ASN A 224 14.02 -8.20 7.10
CA ASN A 224 15.27 -7.78 7.74
C ASN A 224 15.87 -6.56 7.04
N ALA A 225 15.73 -6.42 5.72
CA ALA A 225 16.19 -5.22 5.02
C ALA A 225 15.39 -3.96 5.42
N ILE A 226 14.13 -4.07 5.87
CA ILE A 226 13.37 -2.93 6.42
C ILE A 226 13.94 -2.48 7.76
N HIS A 227 14.32 -3.42 8.62
CA HIS A 227 14.71 -3.13 10.01
C HIS A 227 16.23 -3.14 10.24
N GLY A 228 17.02 -3.55 9.25
CA GLY A 228 18.39 -4.06 9.44
C GLY A 228 19.43 -3.07 9.94
N GLU A 229 19.23 -1.76 9.81
CA GLU A 229 20.14 -0.77 10.43
C GLU A 229 19.87 -0.61 11.93
N ILE A 230 18.64 -0.84 12.38
CA ILE A 230 18.26 -0.80 13.80
C ILE A 230 18.92 -1.97 14.53
N TRP A 231 18.90 -3.17 13.94
CA TRP A 231 19.50 -4.38 14.55
C TRP A 231 21.02 -4.37 14.55
N LYS A 232 21.67 -3.99 13.43
CA LYS A 232 23.15 -3.91 13.39
C LYS A 232 23.71 -2.87 14.36
N SER A 233 23.03 -1.73 14.52
CA SER A 233 23.44 -0.71 15.49
C SER A 233 23.18 -1.11 16.95
N TRP A 234 22.21 -1.99 17.20
CA TRP A 234 21.98 -2.61 18.50
C TRP A 234 23.04 -3.66 18.85
N ASP A 235 23.38 -4.55 17.91
CA ASP A 235 24.40 -5.59 18.13
C ASP A 235 25.82 -5.01 18.27
N CYS A 236 26.16 -3.98 17.49
CA CYS A 236 27.42 -3.25 17.67
C CYS A 236 27.53 -2.62 19.06
N ARG A 237 26.43 -2.08 19.62
CA ARG A 237 26.41 -1.51 20.98
C ARG A 237 26.50 -2.57 22.08
N ARG A 238 25.93 -3.76 21.86
CA ARG A 238 26.07 -4.89 22.78
C ARG A 238 27.52 -5.39 22.86
N ASN A 239 28.17 -5.53 21.70
CA ASN A 239 29.55 -6.01 21.63
C ASN A 239 30.57 -4.95 22.09
N SER A 240 30.30 -3.66 21.90
CA SER A 240 31.15 -2.60 22.46
C SER A 240 31.06 -2.53 24.00
N ASN A 241 29.87 -2.73 24.58
CA ASN A 241 29.68 -2.70 26.03
C ASN A 241 30.22 -3.95 26.75
N ALA A 242 30.32 -5.09 26.06
CA ALA A 242 30.98 -6.29 26.59
C ALA A 242 32.51 -6.15 26.69
N THR A 243 33.10 -5.15 26.03
CA THR A 243 34.56 -4.92 26.02
C THR A 243 35.02 -3.93 27.09
N ILE A 244 34.10 -3.20 27.74
CA ILE A 244 34.39 -2.18 28.77
C ILE A 244 34.37 -2.77 30.20
N GLN A 245 34.04 -4.06 30.35
CA GLN A 245 34.05 -4.78 31.64
C GLN A 245 35.22 -5.77 31.79
N LYS A 246 36.39 -5.48 31.22
CA LYS A 246 37.64 -6.19 31.53
C LYS A 246 38.71 -5.25 32.04
#